data_AF-A0A6A4REM1-F1
#
_entry.id   AF-A0A6A4REM1-F1
#
_cell.length_a   1.000
_cell.length_b   1.000
_cell.length_c   1.000
_cell.angle_alpha   90.00
_cell.angle_beta   90.00
_cell.angle_gamma   90.00
#
_symmetry.space_group_name_H-M   'P 1'
#
loop_
_entity.id
_entity.type
_entity.pdbx_description
1 polymer ?
#
loop_
_entity_poly.entity_id
_entity_poly.type
_entity_poly.pdbx_seq_one_letter_code
_entity_poly.pdbx_strand_id
1 'polypeptide(L)'
;MIKYTLVAALLAASATSAASEITKYECTFAEGRLSLPTPTKIVFSVDAFSSYAKLEVVEISSVVNSRGSAKVVRNNIKVLSIEWLGKGYEFSTAAKEKGAQGASGNYQGIEFSKHRFSVFLKKHNMKAMTRSDTIRHNHSMNGHSSGTCVQL
;
A
#
# COMPACT_ATOMS: atom_id res chain seq x y z
N MET A 1 -68.40 17.92 13.47
CA MET A 1 -67.15 17.34 13.99
C MET A 1 -66.08 17.41 12.91
N ILE A 2 -65.09 18.26 13.18
CA ILE A 2 -63.63 18.13 12.94
C ILE A 2 -63.12 17.83 11.50
N LYS A 3 -62.54 18.90 10.93
CA LYS A 3 -61.59 18.96 9.81
C LYS A 3 -60.31 18.20 10.12
N TYR A 4 -59.71 17.49 9.16
CA TYR A 4 -58.25 17.33 9.10
C TYR A 4 -57.75 17.30 7.65
N THR A 5 -57.10 18.40 7.28
CA THR A 5 -56.27 18.60 6.09
C THR A 5 -55.02 17.71 6.19
N LEU A 6 -54.83 16.83 5.21
CA LEU A 6 -53.60 16.05 5.05
C LEU A 6 -52.50 16.96 4.47
N VAL A 7 -51.59 17.42 5.31
CA VAL A 7 -50.33 18.06 4.89
C VAL A 7 -49.29 16.95 4.76
N ALA A 8 -49.01 16.53 3.54
CA ALA A 8 -47.88 15.67 3.23
C ALA A 8 -46.60 16.53 3.26
N ALA A 9 -45.87 16.49 4.37
CA ALA A 9 -44.54 17.07 4.47
C ALA A 9 -43.56 16.18 3.69
N LEU A 10 -43.23 16.59 2.46
CA LEU A 10 -42.15 16.02 1.67
C LEU A 10 -40.81 16.41 2.35
N LEU A 11 -40.30 15.54 3.21
CA LEU A 11 -38.92 15.66 3.69
C LEU A 11 -37.99 15.27 2.54
N ALA A 12 -37.59 16.25 1.74
CA ALA A 12 -36.42 16.15 0.90
C ALA A 12 -35.19 16.04 1.83
N ALA A 13 -34.84 14.82 2.21
CA ALA A 13 -33.57 14.54 2.85
C ALA A 13 -32.48 14.86 1.83
N SER A 14 -31.90 16.04 1.93
CA SER A 14 -30.64 16.38 1.28
C SER A 14 -29.57 15.47 1.86
N ALA A 15 -29.38 14.32 1.23
CA ALA A 15 -28.18 13.51 1.39
C ALA A 15 -27.02 14.35 0.87
N THR A 16 -26.43 15.16 1.73
CA THR A 16 -25.08 15.67 1.51
C THR A 16 -24.18 14.44 1.44
N SER A 17 -23.89 13.99 0.22
CA SER A 17 -22.79 13.07 -0.02
C SER A 17 -21.55 13.76 0.53
N ALA A 18 -21.12 13.37 1.72
CA ALA A 18 -19.83 13.77 2.26
C ALA A 18 -18.81 13.37 1.20
N ALA A 19 -18.23 14.36 0.52
CA ALA A 19 -17.15 14.12 -0.42
C ALA A 19 -16.07 13.37 0.35
N SER A 20 -15.82 12.12 -0.03
CA SER A 20 -14.87 11.31 0.72
C SER A 20 -13.50 11.95 0.62
N GLU A 21 -12.93 12.35 1.75
CA GLU A 21 -11.62 12.99 1.79
C GLU A 21 -10.56 11.97 1.39
N ILE A 22 -10.07 12.11 0.15
CA ILE A 22 -8.92 11.32 -0.32
C ILE A 22 -7.67 11.93 0.29
N THR A 23 -7.04 11.18 1.19
CA THR A 23 -5.77 11.57 1.82
C THR A 23 -4.60 10.94 1.06
N LYS A 24 -3.59 11.73 0.72
CA LYS A 24 -2.39 11.27 0.03
C LYS A 24 -1.19 11.22 0.97
N TYR A 25 -0.37 10.20 0.81
CA TYR A 25 0.85 9.99 1.57
C TYR A 25 2.03 9.76 0.65
N GLU A 26 3.16 10.36 0.98
CA GLU A 26 4.47 10.04 0.40
C GLU A 26 5.37 9.50 1.51
N CYS A 27 5.92 8.31 1.31
CA CYS A 27 6.74 7.61 2.27
C CYS A 27 8.11 7.29 1.69
N THR A 28 9.14 7.50 2.49
CA THR A 28 10.53 7.16 2.16
C THR A 28 11.09 6.24 3.21
N PHE A 29 11.78 5.18 2.77
CA PHE A 29 12.34 4.15 3.63
C PHE A 29 13.84 4.03 3.36
N ALA A 30 14.60 3.63 4.38
CA ALA A 30 15.99 3.23 4.16
C ALA A 30 16.03 1.99 3.24
N GLU A 31 17.17 1.75 2.58
CA GLU A 31 17.35 0.48 1.88
C GLU A 31 17.24 -0.68 2.88
N GLY A 32 16.34 -1.62 2.60
CA GLY A 32 16.16 -2.83 3.40
C GLY A 32 17.35 -3.78 3.27
N ARG A 33 17.27 -4.95 3.91
CA ARG A 33 18.31 -6.00 3.75
C ARG A 33 18.46 -6.39 2.28
N LEU A 34 19.70 -6.47 1.79
CA LEU A 34 20.08 -6.79 0.40
C LEU A 34 19.49 -8.11 -0.14
N SER A 35 18.98 -8.97 0.73
CA SER A 35 18.42 -10.27 0.36
C SER A 35 16.98 -10.22 -0.15
N LEU A 36 16.27 -9.09 -0.01
CA LEU A 36 14.89 -8.95 -0.49
C LEU A 36 14.59 -7.55 -1.06
N PRO A 37 13.88 -7.46 -2.20
CA PRO A 37 13.47 -6.22 -2.81
C PRO A 37 12.55 -5.50 -1.83
N THR A 38 12.99 -4.38 -1.29
CA THR A 38 12.27 -3.62 -0.28
C THR A 38 12.01 -2.22 -0.84
N PRO A 39 10.76 -1.69 -0.77
CA PRO A 39 10.47 -0.35 -1.25
C PRO A 39 11.31 0.71 -0.55
N THR A 40 11.83 1.66 -1.33
CA THR A 40 12.56 2.84 -0.86
C THR A 40 11.68 4.09 -0.90
N LYS A 41 10.73 4.15 -1.84
CA LYS A 41 9.74 5.22 -1.94
C LYS A 41 8.37 4.68 -2.33
N ILE A 42 7.31 5.18 -1.69
CA ILE A 42 5.92 4.87 -2.04
C ILE A 42 5.07 6.13 -1.93
N VAL A 43 4.28 6.41 -2.95
CA VAL A 43 3.24 7.45 -2.93
C VAL A 43 1.89 6.79 -3.15
N PHE A 44 0.95 7.01 -2.25
CA PHE A 44 -0.38 6.39 -2.32
C PHE A 44 -1.47 7.29 -1.78
N SER A 45 -2.68 7.11 -2.31
CA SER A 45 -3.89 7.80 -1.87
C SER A 45 -4.90 6.81 -1.27
N VAL A 46 -5.52 7.21 -0.16
CA VAL A 46 -6.52 6.45 0.59
C VAL A 46 -7.74 7.31 0.83
N ASP A 47 -8.90 6.75 0.53
CA ASP A 47 -10.19 7.26 0.96
C ASP A 47 -10.49 6.70 2.37
N ALA A 48 -11.01 7.55 3.26
CA ALA A 48 -11.33 7.20 4.65
C ALA A 48 -12.17 5.92 4.82
N PHE A 49 -13.06 5.63 3.87
CA PHE A 49 -14.01 4.51 3.90
C PHE A 49 -13.67 3.39 2.91
N SER A 50 -12.66 3.58 2.05
CA SER A 50 -12.30 2.60 1.04
C SER A 50 -11.50 1.43 1.62
N SER A 51 -11.80 0.23 1.11
CA SER A 51 -10.99 -0.98 1.34
C SER A 51 -9.74 -1.05 0.45
N TYR A 52 -9.53 -0.04 -0.40
CA TYR A 52 -8.44 0.02 -1.36
C TYR A 52 -7.75 1.38 -1.37
N ALA A 53 -6.43 1.34 -1.52
CA ALA A 53 -5.57 2.48 -1.76
C ALA A 53 -5.09 2.47 -3.22
N LYS A 54 -4.88 3.64 -3.80
CA LYS A 54 -4.26 3.78 -5.11
C LYS A 54 -2.75 3.98 -4.94
N LEU A 55 -1.95 3.12 -5.56
CA LEU A 55 -0.50 3.27 -5.61
C LEU A 55 -0.12 4.12 -6.82
N GLU A 56 0.41 5.31 -6.58
CA GLU A 56 0.79 6.27 -7.61
C GLU A 56 2.25 6.10 -8.01
N VAL A 57 3.12 5.92 -7.00
CA VAL A 57 4.55 5.69 -7.16
C VAL A 57 4.96 4.56 -6.22
N VAL A 58 5.76 3.62 -6.74
CA VAL A 58 6.46 2.60 -5.95
C VAL A 58 7.86 2.52 -6.54
N GLU A 59 8.87 2.74 -5.72
CA GLU A 59 10.28 2.57 -6.09
C GLU A 59 10.88 1.47 -5.22
N ILE A 60 11.53 0.52 -5.89
CA ILE A 60 12.18 -0.63 -5.27
C ILE A 60 13.49 -0.80 -6.02
N SER A 61 14.62 -0.74 -5.32
CA SER A 61 15.94 -0.91 -5.93
C SER A 61 15.97 -2.23 -6.72
N SER A 62 16.53 -2.18 -7.94
CA SER A 62 16.67 -3.34 -8.83
C SER A 62 15.38 -3.96 -9.39
N VAL A 63 14.22 -3.31 -9.22
CA VAL A 63 12.93 -3.81 -9.73
C VAL A 63 12.28 -2.75 -10.62
N VAL A 64 11.74 -3.21 -11.75
CA VAL A 64 10.83 -2.45 -12.61
C VAL A 64 9.42 -2.68 -12.10
N ASN A 65 8.76 -1.59 -11.70
CA ASN A 65 7.51 -1.63 -10.94
C ASN A 65 6.35 -1.16 -11.81
N SER A 66 5.17 -1.72 -11.60
CA SER A 66 3.92 -1.22 -12.19
C SER A 66 3.09 -0.46 -11.16
N ARG A 67 2.32 0.53 -11.64
CA ARG A 67 1.26 1.17 -10.85
C ARG A 67 0.17 0.14 -10.53
N GLY A 68 -0.59 0.39 -9.46
CA GLY A 68 -1.66 -0.52 -9.09
C GLY A 68 -2.50 -0.07 -7.90
N SER A 69 -3.26 -1.00 -7.36
CA SER A 69 -4.04 -0.83 -6.14
C SER A 69 -3.41 -1.63 -5.00
N ALA A 70 -3.46 -1.08 -3.79
CA ALA A 70 -3.22 -1.82 -2.57
C ALA A 70 -4.53 -2.05 -1.81
N LYS A 71 -4.61 -3.14 -1.08
CA LYS A 71 -5.69 -3.38 -0.12
C LYS A 71 -5.39 -2.60 1.15
N VAL A 72 -6.39 -1.92 1.70
CA VAL A 72 -6.32 -1.30 3.03
C VAL A 72 -6.62 -2.38 4.06
N VAL A 73 -5.60 -2.77 4.83
CA VAL A 73 -5.72 -3.77 5.89
C VAL A 73 -6.26 -3.15 7.18
N ARG A 74 -5.85 -1.90 7.46
CA ARG A 74 -6.30 -1.15 8.63
C ARG A 74 -6.22 0.34 8.34
N ASN A 75 -7.30 1.08 8.57
CA ASN A 75 -7.30 2.54 8.53
C ASN A 75 -8.10 3.06 9.72
N ASN A 76 -7.44 3.66 10.70
CA ASN A 76 -8.10 4.34 11.80
C ASN A 76 -7.32 5.61 12.18
N ILE A 77 -7.74 6.30 13.25
CA ILE A 77 -7.11 7.55 13.67
C ILE A 77 -5.63 7.40 14.07
N LYS A 78 -5.19 6.22 14.51
CA LYS A 78 -3.82 5.97 14.99
C LYS A 78 -2.90 5.43 13.90
N VAL A 79 -3.42 4.58 13.03
CA VAL A 79 -2.62 3.78 12.10
C VAL A 79 -3.28 3.64 10.73
N LEU A 80 -2.44 3.51 9.71
CA LEU A 80 -2.82 3.13 8.36
C LEU A 80 -1.92 1.98 7.92
N SER A 81 -2.48 0.92 7.36
CA SER A 81 -1.74 -0.19 6.81
C SER A 81 -2.35 -0.64 5.49
N ILE A 82 -1.48 -0.77 4.49
CA ILE A 82 -1.83 -1.22 3.15
C ILE A 82 -0.95 -2.39 2.74
N GLU A 83 -1.47 -3.27 1.89
CA GLU A 83 -0.73 -4.39 1.32
C GLU A 83 -1.05 -4.59 -0.17
N TRP A 84 -0.07 -5.06 -0.95
CA TRP A 84 -0.27 -5.42 -2.36
C TRP A 84 0.67 -6.54 -2.78
N LEU A 85 0.40 -7.12 -3.94
CA LEU A 85 1.28 -8.10 -4.57
C LEU A 85 2.09 -7.43 -5.68
N GLY A 86 3.32 -7.89 -5.90
CA GLY A 86 4.18 -7.45 -7.01
C GLY A 86 3.72 -7.91 -8.40
N LYS A 87 2.41 -8.02 -8.66
CA LYS A 87 1.90 -8.46 -9.97
C LYS A 87 2.37 -7.49 -11.06
N GLY A 88 3.05 -8.01 -12.06
CA GLY A 88 3.64 -7.22 -13.15
C GLY A 88 5.01 -6.61 -12.83
N TYR A 89 5.60 -6.91 -11.66
CA TYR A 89 6.93 -6.45 -11.31
C TYR A 89 7.96 -7.44 -11.84
N GLU A 90 9.13 -6.93 -12.20
CA GLU A 90 10.25 -7.75 -12.63
C GLU A 90 11.58 -7.15 -12.19
N PHE A 91 12.61 -7.97 -12.06
CA PHE A 91 13.96 -7.44 -11.85
C PHE A 91 14.41 -6.66 -13.09
N SER A 92 15.10 -5.55 -12.86
CA SER A 92 15.73 -4.80 -13.96
C SER A 92 16.78 -5.64 -14.67
N THR A 93 17.12 -5.31 -15.92
CA THR A 93 18.15 -6.02 -16.69
C THR A 93 19.48 -6.08 -15.96
N ALA A 94 19.95 -4.94 -15.42
CA ALA A 94 21.17 -4.87 -14.64
C ALA A 94 21.14 -5.76 -13.37
N ALA A 95 19.97 -5.93 -12.75
CA ALA A 95 19.81 -6.82 -11.61
C ALA A 95 19.85 -8.30 -12.04
N LYS A 96 19.22 -8.64 -13.17
CA LYS A 96 19.26 -9.98 -13.76
C LYS A 96 20.71 -10.37 -14.10
N GLU A 97 21.48 -9.47 -14.71
CA GLU A 97 22.91 -9.65 -15.03
C GLU A 97 23.79 -9.86 -13.77
N LYS A 98 23.47 -9.17 -12.67
CA LYS A 98 24.11 -9.35 -11.36
C LYS A 98 23.62 -10.58 -10.59
N GLY A 99 22.85 -11.45 -11.24
CA GLY A 99 22.42 -12.72 -10.67
C GLY A 99 21.19 -12.65 -9.77
N ALA A 100 20.34 -11.62 -9.85
CA ALA A 100 19.12 -11.51 -9.03
C ALA A 100 18.22 -12.76 -9.06
N GLN A 101 18.23 -13.52 -10.17
CA GLN A 101 17.44 -14.76 -10.35
C GLN A 101 18.29 -16.05 -10.36
N GLY A 102 19.60 -15.96 -10.11
CA GLY A 102 20.49 -17.12 -10.12
C GLY A 102 20.37 -18.00 -8.87
N ALA A 103 20.87 -19.23 -8.94
CA ALA A 103 20.93 -20.17 -7.81
C ALA A 103 21.78 -19.66 -6.62
N SER A 104 22.65 -18.68 -6.87
CA SER A 104 23.48 -17.97 -5.88
C SER A 104 23.11 -16.48 -5.76
N GLY A 105 21.93 -16.08 -6.24
CA GLY A 105 21.49 -14.70 -6.31
C GLY A 105 21.06 -14.13 -4.97
N ASN A 106 21.27 -12.81 -4.79
CA ASN A 106 20.82 -12.09 -3.59
C ASN A 106 19.30 -12.18 -3.36
N TYR A 107 18.50 -12.40 -4.41
CA TYR A 107 17.04 -12.44 -4.36
C TYR A 107 16.47 -13.83 -4.70
N GLN A 108 17.16 -14.89 -4.28
CA GLN A 108 16.81 -16.26 -4.65
C GLN A 108 15.35 -16.58 -4.27
N GLY A 109 14.59 -17.03 -5.27
CA GLY A 109 13.27 -17.61 -5.05
C GLY A 109 12.11 -16.64 -4.94
N ILE A 110 12.32 -15.37 -5.30
CA ILE A 110 11.26 -14.38 -5.38
C ILE A 110 10.43 -14.59 -6.64
N GLU A 111 9.14 -14.84 -6.42
CA GLU A 111 8.12 -14.85 -7.46
C GLU A 111 7.19 -13.66 -7.20
N PHE A 112 7.39 -12.55 -7.93
CA PHE A 112 6.71 -11.27 -7.64
C PHE A 112 5.17 -11.37 -7.64
N SER A 113 4.60 -12.26 -8.44
CA SER A 113 3.15 -12.53 -8.48
C SER A 113 2.59 -13.03 -7.14
N LYS A 114 3.41 -13.69 -6.32
CA LYS A 114 3.11 -14.21 -4.97
C LYS A 114 3.84 -13.45 -3.87
N HIS A 115 4.63 -12.45 -4.24
CA HIS A 115 5.41 -11.65 -3.32
C HIS A 115 4.58 -10.48 -2.81
N ARG A 116 4.46 -10.38 -1.48
CA ARG A 116 3.64 -9.37 -0.83
C ARG A 116 4.50 -8.23 -0.34
N PHE A 117 4.04 -7.02 -0.60
CA PHE A 117 4.56 -5.81 -0.01
C PHE A 117 3.52 -5.21 0.94
N SER A 118 3.98 -4.52 1.97
CA SER A 118 3.07 -3.79 2.85
C SER A 118 3.73 -2.55 3.44
N VAL A 119 2.89 -1.58 3.78
CA VAL A 119 3.28 -0.40 4.57
C VAL A 119 2.44 -0.38 5.83
N PHE A 120 3.09 -0.03 6.94
CA PHE A 120 2.45 0.28 8.21
C PHE A 120 2.89 1.67 8.67
N LEU A 121 1.94 2.60 8.70
CA LEU A 121 2.11 4.01 9.07
C LEU A 121 1.45 4.27 10.43
N LYS A 122 2.21 4.91 11.33
CA LYS A 122 1.70 5.52 12.56
C LYS A 122 1.36 6.98 12.28
N LYS A 123 0.08 7.35 12.27
CA LYS A 123 -0.38 8.69 11.84
C LYS A 123 0.08 9.83 12.77
N HIS A 124 0.23 9.56 14.06
CA HIS A 124 0.56 10.60 15.05
C HIS A 124 1.97 11.17 14.91
N ASN A 125 2.93 10.40 14.39
CA ASN A 125 4.33 10.83 14.24
C ASN A 125 4.89 10.54 12.86
N MET A 126 4.03 10.11 11.95
CA MET A 126 4.33 9.74 10.58
C MET A 126 5.47 8.73 10.42
N LYS A 127 5.80 7.96 11.45
CA LYS A 127 6.76 6.85 11.35
C LYS A 127 6.12 5.70 10.58
N ALA A 128 6.87 5.15 9.65
CA ALA A 128 6.41 4.06 8.81
C ALA A 128 7.39 2.89 8.78
N MET A 129 6.85 1.73 8.47
CA MET A 129 7.61 0.53 8.17
C MET A 129 7.10 -0.06 6.87
N THR A 130 8.01 -0.50 6.02
CA THR A 130 7.68 -1.28 4.83
C THR A 130 8.15 -2.72 5.02
N ARG A 131 7.41 -3.68 4.46
CA ARG A 131 7.77 -5.10 4.48
C ARG A 131 7.63 -5.73 3.11
N SER A 132 8.41 -6.78 2.92
CA SER A 132 8.57 -7.54 1.70
C SER A 132 8.63 -9.01 2.09
N ASP A 133 7.58 -9.77 1.78
CA ASP A 133 7.41 -11.16 2.21
C ASP A 133 7.19 -12.07 1.00
N THR A 134 7.99 -13.12 0.86
CA THR A 134 7.72 -14.19 -0.11
C THR A 134 6.92 -15.30 0.56
N ILE A 135 5.73 -15.60 0.03
CA ILE A 135 4.92 -16.74 0.52
C ILE A 135 5.50 -18.03 -0.09
N ARG A 136 6.43 -18.69 0.62
CA ARG A 136 6.90 -20.05 0.32
C ARG A 136 6.49 -21.00 1.44
N HIS A 137 6.16 -22.24 1.05
CA HIS A 137 5.56 -23.26 1.94
C HIS A 137 6.36 -23.58 3.21
N ASN A 138 7.65 -23.24 3.32
CA ASN A 138 8.47 -23.56 4.49
C ASN A 138 9.39 -22.45 5.02
N HIS A 139 9.52 -21.29 4.37
CA HIS A 139 10.41 -20.20 4.84
C HIS A 139 9.78 -18.83 4.57
N SER A 140 9.53 -18.06 5.64
CA SER A 140 9.23 -16.63 5.50
C SER A 140 10.55 -15.86 5.40
N MET A 141 10.95 -15.47 4.20
CA MET A 141 11.95 -14.43 4.07
C MET A 141 11.22 -13.09 4.26
N ASN A 142 11.56 -12.37 5.35
CA ASN A 142 10.93 -11.11 5.71
C ASN A 142 11.95 -9.96 5.57
N GLY A 143 11.81 -9.18 4.51
CA GLY A 143 12.54 -7.94 4.31
C GLY A 143 11.73 -6.83 4.95
N HIS A 144 12.37 -6.00 5.78
CA HIS A 144 11.70 -4.83 6.32
C HIS A 144 12.65 -3.64 6.36
N SER A 145 12.07 -2.46 6.26
CA SER A 145 12.79 -1.21 6.44
C SER A 145 11.91 -0.21 7.18
N SER A 146 12.55 0.66 7.96
CA SER A 146 11.90 1.77 8.63
C SER A 146 12.03 3.04 7.80
N GLY A 147 11.06 3.91 7.97
CA GLY A 147 10.98 5.15 7.21
C GLY A 147 10.04 6.16 7.84
N THR A 148 9.77 7.20 7.09
CA THR A 148 8.83 8.26 7.46
C THR A 148 7.91 8.53 6.29
N CYS A 149 6.73 9.04 6.60
CA CYS A 149 5.81 9.56 5.60
C CYS A 149 5.55 11.05 5.84
N VAL A 150 5.01 11.69 4.83
CA VAL A 150 4.34 12.99 4.93
C VAL A 150 2.95 12.85 4.35
N GLN A 151 2.00 13.59 4.91
CA GLN A 151 0.68 13.73 4.32
C GLN A 151 0.75 14.90 3.34
N LEU A 152 0.27 14.66 2.12
CA LEU A 152 0.27 15.63 1.03
C LEU A 152 -1.12 16.27 0.88
#